data_AF-A0A969L312-F1
#
_entry.id   AF-A0A969L312-F1
#
_cell.length_a   1.000
_cell.length_b   1.000
_cell.length_c   1.000
_cell.angle_alpha   90.00
_cell.angle_beta   90.00
_cell.angle_gamma   90.00
#
_symmetry.space_group_name_H-M   'P 1'
#
loop_
_entity.id
_entity.type
_entity.pdbx_description
1 polymer ?
#
loop_
_entity_poly.entity_id
_entity_poly.type
_entity_poly.pdbx_seq_one_letter_code
_entity_poly.pdbx_strand_id
1 'polypeptide(L)'
;MKKRTKIPVFMHAVDTYDLLTAVNDEWLGFAQENEAPYLTRQTVIGRPLWNFITGFEISHIYQLLMRQVRQSQHRLVFTYRCDSPVFRRYMQMEIIPLDHQGIEFRNYLLREERRDRVRLLDLAAERSRELLLMCGWCNRIFCQDTWRPVEDAVNILGLFAPPELPQITHGICPDCLQSFKDLE
;
A
#
# COMPACT_ATOMS: atom_id res chain seq x y z
N MET A 1 24.95 -5.94 -21.55
CA MET A 1 24.71 -6.04 -20.09
C MET A 1 23.42 -6.81 -19.86
N LYS A 2 23.48 -8.02 -19.28
CA LYS A 2 22.26 -8.75 -18.89
C LYS A 2 21.57 -7.94 -17.79
N LYS A 3 20.36 -7.42 -18.04
CA LYS A 3 19.52 -6.81 -17.01
C LYS A 3 19.33 -7.87 -15.93
N ARG A 4 19.90 -7.68 -14.73
CA ARG A 4 19.54 -8.50 -13.56
C ARG A 4 18.05 -8.31 -13.35
N THR A 5 17.27 -9.36 -13.55
CA THR A 5 15.84 -9.35 -13.24
C THR A 5 15.72 -9.06 -11.74
N LYS A 6 15.14 -7.90 -11.39
CA LYS A 6 14.79 -7.63 -9.99
C LYS A 6 13.77 -8.70 -9.59
N ILE A 7 14.02 -9.38 -8.47
CA ILE A 7 13.08 -10.35 -7.93
C ILE A 7 12.02 -9.55 -7.15
N PRO A 8 10.72 -9.71 -7.45
CA PRO A 8 9.68 -9.03 -6.70
C PRO A 8 9.64 -9.57 -5.28
N VAL A 9 9.47 -8.67 -4.31
CA VAL A 9 9.31 -9.02 -2.90
C VAL A 9 7.89 -9.52 -2.65
N PHE A 10 6.87 -8.91 -3.25
CA PHE A 10 5.49 -9.41 -3.14
C PHE A 10 4.86 -9.52 -4.52
N MET A 11 4.28 -10.68 -4.80
CA MET A 11 3.53 -10.93 -6.02
C MET A 11 2.15 -11.50 -5.69
N HIS A 12 1.15 -10.98 -6.37
CA HIS A 12 -0.17 -11.59 -6.44
C HIS A 12 -0.78 -11.36 -7.82
N ALA A 13 -1.73 -12.20 -8.20
CA ALA A 13 -2.47 -12.06 -9.44
C ALA A 13 -3.97 -12.19 -9.21
N VAL A 14 -4.75 -11.57 -10.09
CA VAL A 14 -6.22 -11.66 -10.10
C VAL A 14 -6.75 -12.01 -11.48
N ASP A 15 -7.95 -12.60 -11.53
CA ASP A 15 -8.68 -12.86 -12.77
C ASP A 15 -9.53 -11.67 -13.22
N THR A 16 -10.40 -11.88 -14.23
CA THR A 16 -11.33 -10.87 -14.74
C THR A 16 -12.41 -10.42 -13.73
N TYR A 17 -12.61 -11.17 -12.64
CA TYR A 17 -13.56 -10.88 -11.57
C TYR A 17 -12.88 -10.36 -10.30
N ASP A 18 -11.60 -9.99 -10.42
CA ASP A 18 -10.74 -9.53 -9.33
C ASP A 18 -10.54 -10.58 -8.21
N LEU A 19 -10.71 -11.87 -8.52
CA LEU A 19 -10.44 -12.96 -7.59
C LEU A 19 -8.96 -13.30 -7.61
N LEU A 20 -8.33 -13.43 -6.44
CA LEU A 20 -6.93 -13.82 -6.32
C LEU A 20 -6.69 -15.20 -6.93
N THR A 21 -5.81 -15.28 -7.92
CA THR A 21 -5.43 -16.52 -8.62
C THR A 21 -4.02 -16.99 -8.28
N ALA A 22 -3.16 -16.10 -7.79
CA ALA A 22 -1.82 -16.44 -7.33
C ALA A 22 -1.34 -15.49 -6.22
N VAL A 23 -0.47 -16.00 -5.35
CA VAL A 23 0.35 -15.25 -4.37
C VAL A 23 1.70 -15.96 -4.23
N ASN A 24 2.80 -15.21 -4.07
CA ASN A 24 4.10 -15.80 -3.70
C ASN A 24 4.22 -16.05 -2.19
N ASP A 25 5.28 -16.77 -1.80
CA ASP A 25 5.50 -17.15 -0.40
C ASP A 25 5.82 -15.93 0.47
N GLU A 26 6.50 -14.93 -0.08
CA GLU A 26 6.79 -13.68 0.61
C GLU A 26 5.53 -12.85 0.90
N TRP A 27 4.49 -12.91 0.06
CA TRP A 27 3.20 -12.28 0.37
C TRP A 27 2.56 -12.93 1.60
N LEU A 28 2.64 -14.26 1.71
CA LEU A 28 2.15 -15.01 2.87
C LEU A 28 2.99 -14.69 4.13
N GLY A 29 4.31 -14.58 3.97
CA GLY A 29 5.21 -14.15 5.05
C GLY A 29 4.88 -12.75 5.56
N PHE A 30 4.62 -11.80 4.65
CA PHE A 30 4.21 -10.45 5.02
C PHE A 30 2.87 -10.44 5.77
N ALA A 31 1.90 -11.25 5.35
CA ALA A 31 0.63 -11.37 6.07
C ALA A 31 0.81 -11.92 7.49
N GLN A 32 1.72 -12.90 7.68
CA GLN A 32 2.07 -13.42 9.00
C GLN A 32 2.74 -12.36 9.89
N GLU A 33 3.65 -11.56 9.33
CA GLU A 33 4.34 -10.48 10.06
C GLU A 33 3.40 -9.33 10.44
N ASN A 34 2.29 -9.15 9.74
CA ASN A 34 1.30 -8.10 9.99
C ASN A 34 0.02 -8.65 10.67
N GLU A 35 0.20 -9.62 11.58
CA GLU A 35 -0.87 -10.12 12.47
C GLU A 35 -2.06 -10.80 11.75
N ALA A 36 -1.88 -11.25 10.50
CA ALA A 36 -2.87 -12.00 9.75
C ALA A 36 -2.42 -13.45 9.43
N PRO A 37 -2.01 -14.26 10.43
CA PRO A 37 -1.47 -15.61 10.20
C PRO A 37 -2.49 -16.59 9.62
N TYR A 38 -3.77 -16.25 9.68
CA TYR A 38 -4.85 -17.02 9.06
C TYR A 38 -4.87 -16.91 7.53
N LEU A 39 -4.14 -15.95 6.94
CA LEU A 39 -4.00 -15.78 5.50
C LEU A 39 -2.99 -16.77 4.93
N THR A 40 -3.48 -17.98 4.63
CA THR A 40 -2.76 -19.02 3.89
C THR A 40 -3.12 -18.99 2.40
N ARG A 41 -2.30 -19.60 1.54
CA ARG A 41 -2.61 -19.73 0.09
C ARG A 41 -4.02 -20.29 -0.13
N GLN A 42 -4.40 -21.33 0.60
CA GLN A 42 -5.72 -21.96 0.48
C GLN A 42 -6.87 -21.03 0.87
N THR A 43 -6.64 -20.12 1.82
CA THR A 43 -7.69 -19.19 2.28
C THR A 43 -7.84 -17.94 1.41
N VAL A 44 -6.77 -17.54 0.70
CA VAL A 44 -6.76 -16.31 -0.10
C VAL A 44 -7.11 -16.55 -1.57
N ILE A 45 -6.72 -17.70 -2.13
CA ILE A 45 -7.01 -18.00 -3.55
C ILE A 45 -8.52 -18.17 -3.74
N GLY A 46 -9.03 -17.59 -4.84
CA GLY A 46 -10.46 -17.54 -5.17
C GLY A 46 -11.25 -16.50 -4.37
N ARG A 47 -10.60 -15.68 -3.53
CA ARG A 47 -11.24 -14.59 -2.81
C ARG A 47 -11.07 -13.26 -3.56
N PRO A 48 -12.04 -12.34 -3.48
CA PRO A 48 -11.89 -11.00 -4.04
C PRO A 48 -10.68 -10.28 -3.44
N LEU A 49 -9.88 -9.64 -4.29
CA LEU A 49 -8.76 -8.78 -3.87
C LEU A 49 -9.19 -7.73 -2.84
N TRP A 50 -10.40 -7.21 -3.00
CA TRP A 50 -11.02 -6.19 -2.15
C TRP A 50 -11.20 -6.61 -0.69
N ASN A 51 -11.14 -7.90 -0.38
CA ASN A 51 -11.15 -8.37 1.00
C ASN A 51 -9.82 -8.11 1.73
N PHE A 52 -8.75 -7.79 1.00
CA PHE A 52 -7.39 -7.63 1.52
C PHE A 52 -6.83 -6.21 1.34
N ILE A 53 -7.55 -5.33 0.65
CA ILE A 53 -7.22 -3.91 0.53
C ILE A 53 -8.16 -3.13 1.45
N THR A 54 -7.59 -2.42 2.42
CA THR A 54 -8.35 -1.60 3.37
C THR A 54 -8.34 -0.13 2.93
N GLY A 55 -9.48 0.54 3.07
CA GLY A 55 -9.65 1.95 2.71
C GLY A 55 -10.36 2.11 1.36
N PHE A 56 -11.40 2.95 1.34
CA PHE A 56 -12.23 3.18 0.16
C PHE A 56 -11.43 3.86 -0.96
N GLU A 57 -10.63 4.84 -0.60
CA GLU A 57 -9.83 5.68 -1.49
C GLU A 57 -8.76 4.84 -2.21
N ILE A 58 -8.10 3.93 -1.48
CA ILE A 58 -7.10 3.03 -2.03
C ILE A 58 -7.74 1.99 -2.94
N SER A 59 -8.86 1.41 -2.52
CA SER A 59 -9.63 0.47 -3.36
C SER A 59 -10.04 1.12 -4.68
N HIS A 60 -10.53 2.37 -4.63
CA HIS A 60 -10.92 3.11 -5.82
C HIS A 60 -9.74 3.36 -6.78
N ILE A 61 -8.58 3.77 -6.27
CA ILE A 61 -7.37 3.97 -7.09
C ILE A 61 -6.94 2.66 -7.75
N TYR A 62 -6.93 1.55 -7.02
CA TYR A 62 -6.63 0.23 -7.59
C TYR A 62 -7.59 -0.12 -8.74
N GLN A 63 -8.89 0.11 -8.57
CA GLN A 63 -9.87 -0.15 -9.63
C GLN A 63 -9.61 0.67 -10.89
N LEU A 64 -9.21 1.94 -10.76
CA LEU A 64 -8.86 2.81 -11.89
C LEU A 64 -7.62 2.27 -12.62
N LEU A 65 -6.55 1.98 -11.88
CA LEU A 65 -5.30 1.45 -12.44
C LEU A 65 -5.51 0.10 -13.14
N MET A 66 -6.26 -0.81 -12.51
CA MET A 66 -6.59 -2.12 -13.07
C MET A 66 -7.42 -2.00 -14.35
N ARG A 67 -8.40 -1.08 -14.37
CA ARG A 67 -9.21 -0.80 -15.56
C ARG A 67 -8.34 -0.28 -16.70
N GLN A 68 -7.45 0.67 -16.41
CA GLN A 68 -6.54 1.23 -17.41
C GLN A 68 -5.61 0.16 -17.99
N VAL A 69 -5.04 -0.71 -17.15
CA VAL A 69 -4.18 -1.83 -17.59
C VAL A 69 -4.96 -2.82 -18.46
N ARG A 70 -6.19 -3.19 -18.06
CA ARG A 70 -7.06 -4.07 -18.87
C ARG A 70 -7.43 -3.46 -20.21
N GLN A 71 -7.69 -2.16 -20.26
CA GLN A 71 -8.10 -1.47 -21.49
C GLN A 71 -6.92 -1.25 -22.44
N SER A 72 -5.78 -0.79 -21.92
CA SER A 72 -4.59 -0.48 -22.71
C SER A 72 -3.76 -1.71 -23.07
N GLN A 73 -3.90 -2.80 -22.30
CA GLN A 73 -3.01 -3.97 -22.36
C GLN A 73 -1.53 -3.59 -22.20
N HIS A 74 -1.26 -2.47 -21.51
CA HIS A 74 0.07 -2.00 -21.19
C HIS A 74 0.33 -2.11 -19.69
N ARG A 75 1.57 -2.41 -19.34
CA ARG A 75 1.99 -2.42 -17.93
C ARG A 75 2.03 -0.98 -17.38
N LEU A 76 1.62 -0.81 -16.13
CA LEU A 76 1.85 0.41 -15.36
C LEU A 76 2.96 0.19 -14.35
N VAL A 77 3.76 1.23 -14.10
CA VAL A 77 4.86 1.21 -13.13
C VAL A 77 4.86 2.50 -12.34
N PHE A 78 4.87 2.40 -11.02
CA PHE A 78 4.90 3.57 -10.14
C PHE A 78 5.58 3.26 -8.80
N THR A 79 5.93 4.31 -8.06
CA THR A 79 6.54 4.19 -6.72
C THR A 79 5.58 4.63 -5.62
N TYR A 80 5.64 3.98 -4.46
CA TYR A 80 4.80 4.25 -3.29
C TYR A 80 5.55 3.96 -1.98
N ARG A 81 4.92 4.26 -0.84
CA ARG A 81 5.43 3.99 0.52
C ARG A 81 4.66 2.86 1.20
N CYS A 82 5.38 1.98 1.91
CA CYS A 82 4.82 0.87 2.69
C CYS A 82 5.49 0.80 4.07
N ASP A 83 5.42 1.92 4.79
CA ASP A 83 6.16 2.10 6.04
C ASP A 83 5.61 1.24 7.17
N SER A 84 6.51 0.80 8.06
CA SER A 84 6.17 0.25 9.37
C SER A 84 6.55 1.27 10.45
N PRO A 85 6.19 1.07 11.73
CA PRO A 85 6.58 2.00 12.81
C PRO A 85 8.07 2.33 12.84
N VAL A 86 8.94 1.38 12.50
CA VAL A 86 10.41 1.51 12.62
C VAL A 86 11.15 1.58 11.28
N PHE A 87 10.45 1.39 10.15
CA PHE A 87 11.05 1.44 8.82
C PHE A 87 10.28 2.36 7.87
N ARG A 88 11.03 3.14 7.10
CA ARG A 88 10.58 3.80 5.88
C ARG A 88 10.85 2.89 4.70
N ARG A 89 9.82 2.49 3.94
CA ARG A 89 9.97 1.61 2.78
C ARG A 89 9.54 2.32 1.51
N TYR A 90 10.49 2.48 0.60
CA TYR A 90 10.24 2.99 -0.74
C TYR A 90 10.08 1.80 -1.66
N MET A 91 8.89 1.68 -2.25
CA MET A 91 8.48 0.54 -3.04
C MET A 91 8.23 0.97 -4.49
N GLN A 92 8.32 0.02 -5.41
CA GLN A 92 7.81 0.14 -6.77
C GLN A 92 6.77 -0.96 -6.99
N MET A 93 5.66 -0.63 -7.63
CA MET A 93 4.70 -1.61 -8.11
C MET A 93 4.71 -1.62 -9.64
N GLU A 94 4.64 -2.81 -10.20
CA GLU A 94 4.26 -3.03 -11.59
C GLU A 94 2.90 -3.71 -11.62
N ILE A 95 1.98 -3.18 -12.42
CA ILE A 95 0.68 -3.78 -12.71
C ILE A 95 0.71 -4.24 -14.15
N ILE A 96 0.65 -5.55 -14.36
CA ILE A 96 0.97 -6.20 -15.62
C ILE A 96 -0.28 -6.92 -16.13
N PRO A 97 -0.73 -6.66 -17.36
CA PRO A 97 -1.86 -7.40 -17.92
C PRO A 97 -1.44 -8.85 -18.19
N LEU A 98 -2.36 -9.78 -17.90
CA LEU A 98 -2.28 -11.18 -18.27
C LEU A 98 -3.37 -11.51 -19.30
N ASP A 99 -3.33 -12.73 -19.84
CA ASP A 99 -4.39 -13.24 -20.70
C ASP A 99 -5.76 -13.20 -19.98
N HIS A 100 -6.83 -13.14 -20.77
CA HIS A 100 -8.22 -13.16 -20.26
C HIS A 100 -8.54 -12.10 -19.20
N GLN A 101 -8.00 -10.88 -19.37
CA GLN A 101 -8.21 -9.74 -18.45
C GLN A 101 -7.66 -9.97 -17.02
N GLY A 102 -6.81 -10.97 -16.84
CA GLY A 102 -6.07 -11.15 -15.61
C GLY A 102 -5.06 -10.02 -15.40
N ILE A 103 -4.63 -9.82 -14.17
CA ILE A 103 -3.61 -8.83 -13.81
C ILE A 103 -2.65 -9.46 -12.81
N GLU A 104 -1.35 -9.26 -13.02
CA GLU A 104 -0.30 -9.55 -12.04
C GLU A 104 0.23 -8.25 -11.43
N PHE A 105 0.36 -8.24 -10.11
CA PHE A 105 0.97 -7.17 -9.35
C PHE A 105 2.34 -7.63 -8.87
N ARG A 106 3.39 -6.88 -9.20
CA ARG A 106 4.76 -7.14 -8.73
C ARG A 106 5.26 -5.96 -7.92
N ASN A 107 5.65 -6.22 -6.68
CA ASN A 107 6.12 -5.19 -5.76
C ASN A 107 7.61 -5.37 -5.48
N TYR A 108 8.36 -4.30 -5.53
CA TYR A 108 9.80 -4.28 -5.35
C TYR A 108 10.19 -3.33 -4.23
N LEU A 109 10.99 -3.80 -3.29
CA LEU A 109 11.67 -2.90 -2.35
C LEU A 109 12.78 -2.17 -3.09
N LEU A 110 12.66 -0.84 -3.21
CA LEU A 110 13.70 0.01 -3.79
C LEU A 110 14.71 0.45 -2.74
N ARG A 111 14.21 0.80 -1.54
CA ARG A 111 15.02 1.28 -0.42
C ARG A 111 14.27 1.11 0.89
N GLU A 112 15.00 0.73 1.94
CA GLU A 112 14.50 0.69 3.30
C GLU A 112 15.42 1.51 4.21
N GLU A 113 14.84 2.32 5.08
CA GLU A 113 15.57 3.12 6.06
C GLU A 113 15.00 2.89 7.45
N ARG A 114 15.85 2.53 8.41
CA ARG A 114 15.46 2.48 9.82
C ARG A 114 15.21 3.90 10.33
N ARG A 115 14.20 4.05 11.17
CA ARG A 115 13.88 5.30 11.88
C ARG A 115 13.51 5.02 13.34
N ASP A 116 13.40 6.09 14.11
CA ASP A 116 12.76 6.04 15.43
C ASP A 116 11.30 5.60 15.29
N ARG A 117 10.81 4.87 16.29
CA ARG A 117 9.48 4.27 16.25
C ARG A 117 8.40 5.35 16.20
N VAL A 118 7.64 5.37 15.12
CA VAL A 118 6.44 6.21 14.98
C VAL A 118 5.22 5.42 15.44
N ARG A 119 4.80 5.62 16.70
CA ARG A 119 3.65 4.90 17.31
C ARG A 119 2.35 5.07 16.52
N LEU A 120 2.16 6.20 15.83
CA LEU A 120 0.96 6.44 15.02
C LEU A 120 0.72 5.34 13.96
N LEU A 121 1.79 4.72 13.46
CA LEU A 121 1.74 3.66 12.44
C LEU A 121 1.68 2.25 13.01
N ASP A 122 1.56 2.12 14.33
CA ASP A 122 1.49 0.84 15.02
C ASP A 122 0.06 0.29 14.98
N LEU A 123 -0.15 -0.85 14.33
CA LEU A 123 -1.49 -1.43 14.16
C LEU A 123 -2.12 -1.80 15.51
N ALA A 124 -1.30 -2.18 16.50
CA ALA A 124 -1.75 -2.58 17.83
C ALA A 124 -1.97 -1.39 18.80
N ALA A 125 -1.70 -0.15 18.38
CA ALA A 125 -1.89 1.00 19.26
C ALA A 125 -3.38 1.28 19.51
N GLU A 126 -3.72 1.58 20.77
CA GLU A 126 -5.06 2.01 21.17
C GLU A 126 -5.45 3.29 20.40
N ARG A 127 -6.68 3.28 19.87
CA ARG A 127 -7.18 4.34 18.99
C ARG A 127 -8.33 5.12 19.62
N SER A 128 -8.23 6.44 19.56
CA SER A 128 -9.33 7.35 19.90
C SER A 128 -10.35 7.40 18.75
N ARG A 129 -11.39 8.22 18.88
CA ARG A 129 -12.38 8.46 17.79
C ARG A 129 -11.93 9.54 16.80
N GLU A 130 -10.84 10.23 17.09
CA GLU A 130 -10.31 11.26 16.19
C GLU A 130 -9.75 10.61 14.92
N LEU A 131 -9.93 11.29 13.79
CA LEU A 131 -9.44 10.83 12.49
C LEU A 131 -8.27 11.71 12.03
N LEU A 132 -7.17 11.07 11.62
CA LEU A 132 -6.10 11.70 10.88
C LEU A 132 -6.09 11.16 9.45
N LEU A 133 -6.07 12.09 8.49
CA LEU A 133 -5.99 11.75 7.09
C LEU A 133 -4.53 11.52 6.70
N MET A 134 -4.22 10.31 6.23
CA MET A 134 -2.93 9.92 5.68
C MET A 134 -3.04 9.67 4.18
N CYS A 135 -2.05 10.12 3.41
CA CYS A 135 -1.96 9.75 2.01
C CYS A 135 -1.52 8.29 1.92
N GLY A 136 -2.35 7.39 1.39
CA GLY A 136 -1.99 5.97 1.27
C GLY A 136 -0.96 5.66 0.18
N TRP A 137 -0.33 6.69 -0.39
CA TRP A 137 0.72 6.55 -1.39
C TRP A 137 2.09 6.98 -0.89
N CYS A 138 2.16 8.14 -0.21
CA CYS A 138 3.41 8.69 0.31
C CYS A 138 3.50 8.71 1.84
N ASN A 139 2.45 8.26 2.55
CA ASN A 139 2.31 8.29 4.01
C ASN A 139 2.42 9.68 4.64
N ARG A 140 2.27 10.75 3.87
CA ARG A 140 2.14 12.10 4.44
C ARG A 140 0.80 12.25 5.16
N ILE A 141 0.81 12.93 6.30
CA ILE A 141 -0.37 13.24 7.09
C ILE A 141 -0.83 14.65 6.76
N PHE A 142 -2.14 14.84 6.61
CA PHE A 142 -2.75 16.15 6.51
C PHE A 142 -2.99 16.73 7.91
N CYS A 143 -2.26 17.78 8.27
CA CYS A 143 -2.45 18.50 9.52
C CYS A 143 -2.11 19.98 9.34
N GLN A 144 -2.82 20.86 10.07
CA GLN A 144 -2.68 22.32 9.92
C GLN A 144 -2.69 22.75 8.45
N ASP A 145 -3.72 22.30 7.72
CA ASP A 145 -3.98 22.58 6.31
C ASP A 145 -2.84 22.23 5.32
N THR A 146 -1.94 21.34 5.72
CA THR A 146 -0.76 20.97 4.92
C THR A 146 -0.44 19.49 5.01
N TRP A 147 0.07 18.92 3.91
CA TRP A 147 0.54 17.53 3.86
C TRP A 147 1.99 17.45 4.29
N ARG A 148 2.28 16.68 5.35
CA ARG A 148 3.60 16.63 5.98
C ARG A 148 4.10 15.20 6.15
N PRO A 149 5.42 14.96 6.18
CA PRO A 149 5.96 13.69 6.64
C PRO A 149 5.35 13.29 7.99
N VAL A 150 5.14 12.00 8.19
CA VAL A 150 4.47 11.48 9.40
C VAL A 150 5.19 11.89 10.69
N GLU A 151 6.52 12.00 10.66
CA GLU A 151 7.32 12.43 11.79
C GLU A 151 7.03 13.88 12.17
N ASP A 152 6.98 14.78 11.18
CA ASP A 152 6.66 16.19 11.41
C ASP A 152 5.24 16.34 11.95
N ALA A 153 4.30 15.58 11.40
CA ALA A 153 2.92 15.61 11.86
C ALA A 153 2.78 15.13 13.31
N VAL A 154 3.46 14.04 13.69
CA VAL A 154 3.48 13.55 15.07
C VAL A 154 4.06 14.60 16.02
N ASN A 155 5.12 15.29 15.61
CA ASN A 155 5.75 16.34 16.41
C ASN A 155 4.79 17.53 16.63
N ILE A 156 4.18 18.02 15.54
CA ILE A 156 3.27 19.17 15.55
C ILE A 156 2.01 18.89 16.38
N LEU A 157 1.48 17.67 16.26
CA LEU A 157 0.25 17.25 16.94
C LEU A 157 0.51 16.72 18.37
N GLY A 158 1.77 16.63 18.81
CA GLY A 158 2.12 16.16 20.15
C GLY A 158 1.81 14.67 20.40
N LEU A 159 1.87 13.82 19.37
CA LEU A 159 1.39 12.42 19.42
C LEU A 159 2.43 11.41 19.93
N PHE A 160 3.40 11.84 20.73
CA PHE A 160 4.48 10.97 21.21
C PHE A 160 4.02 10.01 22.30
N ALA A 161 3.24 10.51 23.26
CA ALA A 161 2.88 9.79 24.47
C ALA A 161 1.39 9.83 24.87
N PRO A 162 0.41 10.22 24.02
CA PRO A 162 -0.98 10.15 24.47
C PRO A 162 -1.37 8.68 24.74
N PRO A 163 -2.32 8.46 25.67
CA PRO A 163 -2.82 7.13 25.96
C PRO A 163 -3.47 6.50 24.72
N GLU A 164 -4.27 7.28 24.00
CA GLU A 164 -4.91 6.89 22.75
C GLU A 164 -4.37 7.73 21.58
N LEU A 165 -4.14 7.09 20.43
CA LEU A 165 -3.74 7.76 19.19
C LEU A 165 -4.94 7.92 18.26
N PRO A 166 -5.00 8.95 17.41
CA PRO A 166 -6.05 9.05 16.41
C PRO A 166 -6.03 7.85 15.45
N GLN A 167 -7.20 7.51 14.92
CA GLN A 167 -7.34 6.55 13.82
C GLN A 167 -6.79 7.15 12.53
N ILE A 168 -6.17 6.32 11.72
CA ILE A 168 -5.74 6.71 10.38
C ILE A 168 -6.88 6.39 9.41
N THR A 169 -7.36 7.42 8.72
CA THR A 169 -8.10 7.26 7.48
C THR A 169 -7.19 7.60 6.30
N HIS A 170 -7.53 7.09 5.12
CA HIS A 170 -6.69 7.26 3.93
C HIS A 170 -7.29 8.25 2.94
N GLY A 171 -6.42 8.95 2.24
CA GLY A 171 -6.75 9.78 1.09
C GLY A 171 -5.56 9.87 0.14
N ILE A 172 -5.56 10.87 -0.71
CA ILE A 172 -4.48 11.13 -1.66
C ILE A 172 -4.07 12.60 -1.59
N CYS A 173 -2.77 12.86 -1.43
CA CYS A 173 -2.28 14.24 -1.46
C CYS A 173 -2.21 14.76 -2.91
N PRO A 174 -2.23 16.08 -3.13
CA PRO A 174 -2.16 16.68 -4.46
C PRO A 174 -0.95 16.21 -5.28
N ASP A 175 0.22 16.08 -4.67
CA ASP A 175 1.44 15.61 -5.35
C ASP A 175 1.27 14.20 -5.91
N CYS A 176 0.73 13.28 -5.09
CA CYS A 176 0.50 11.91 -5.52
C CYS A 176 -0.62 11.84 -6.56
N LEU A 177 -1.71 12.60 -6.37
CA LEU A 177 -2.81 12.68 -7.34
C LEU A 177 -2.33 13.15 -8.71
N GLN A 178 -1.46 14.16 -8.76
CA GLN A 178 -0.87 14.61 -10.02
C GLN A 178 0.01 13.51 -10.64
N SER A 179 0.83 12.84 -9.82
CA SER A 179 1.66 11.72 -10.29
C SER A 179 0.84 10.59 -10.93
N PHE A 180 -0.40 10.37 -10.47
CA PHE A 180 -1.31 9.38 -11.09
C PHE A 180 -1.88 9.83 -12.42
N LYS A 181 -2.24 11.11 -12.55
CA LYS A 181 -2.72 11.65 -13.82
C LYS A 181 -1.65 11.55 -14.91
N ASP A 182 -0.39 11.63 -14.53
CA ASP A 182 0.72 11.48 -15.46
C ASP A 182 0.97 10.00 -15.87
N LEU A 183 0.28 9.04 -15.23
CA LEU A 183 0.27 7.62 -15.59
C LEU A 183 -0.90 7.26 -16.53
N GLU A 184 -1.94 8.10 -16.63
CA GLU A 184 -3.10 7.94 -17.53
C GLU A 184 -2.73 8.17 -19.00
#